data_AF-A0A375HYD8-F1
#
_entry.id   AF-A0A375HYD8-F1
#
_cell.length_a   1.000
_cell.length_b   1.000
_cell.length_c   1.000
_cell.angle_alpha   90.00
_cell.angle_beta   90.00
_cell.angle_gamma   90.00
#
_symmetry.space_group_name_H-M   'P 1'
#
loop_
_entity.id
_entity.type
_entity.pdbx_description
1 polymer ?
#
loop_
_entity_poly.entity_id
_entity_poly.type
_entity_poly.pdbx_seq_one_letter_code
_entity_poly.pdbx_strand_id
1 'polypeptide(L)'
;MRRPVATAMRRPARRGHLCGGLRAGSVEAMTDTATPARPQTVGFWFDPLCPWAWMASRWMLEVERVRPVHTEFHVMSLSVLNEGRDLDPDYQAEMDRGWIGVRAAIGVEQAYGQDALRAFYTELGTRYHPRGETKGDIRVVRDALAALDLDTSIAEKATTDIWDEALRASHHAGMDPVGTDVGTPVIHINGKAMFGPVISPAPRGEEAGRLFDGVSLMTAYDGFFELKRTRTIGPVFE
;
A
#
# COMPACT_ATOMS: atom_id res chain seq x y z
N MET A 1 18.00 -52.21 13.66
CA MET A 1 16.96 -53.22 13.39
C MET A 1 16.23 -52.84 12.11
N ARG A 2 16.20 -53.72 11.12
CA ARG A 2 15.55 -53.53 9.81
C ARG A 2 14.34 -54.45 9.68
N ARG A 3 13.34 -53.97 8.93
CA ARG A 3 12.21 -54.65 8.22
C ARG A 3 10.83 -54.63 8.91
N PRO A 4 9.71 -54.75 8.14
CA PRO A 4 9.60 -54.91 6.67
C PRO A 4 8.64 -53.96 5.94
N VAL A 5 8.92 -53.90 4.63
CA VAL A 5 8.11 -53.46 3.50
C VAL A 5 6.97 -54.45 3.25
N ALA A 6 5.78 -53.96 2.90
CA ALA A 6 4.70 -54.76 2.32
C ALA A 6 4.50 -54.38 0.84
N THR A 7 4.52 -55.41 -0.01
CA THR A 7 4.34 -55.37 -1.46
C THR A 7 3.14 -56.23 -1.83
N ALA A 8 2.53 -55.90 -2.97
CA ALA A 8 1.58 -56.68 -3.79
C ALA A 8 0.09 -56.47 -3.43
N MET A 9 -0.87 -56.41 -4.36
CA MET A 9 -0.96 -57.08 -5.66
C MET A 9 -1.72 -56.23 -6.71
N ARG A 10 -1.36 -56.44 -7.98
CA ARG A 10 -2.08 -55.99 -9.20
C ARG A 10 -2.93 -57.12 -9.78
N ARG A 11 -3.98 -56.71 -10.53
CA ARG A 11 -4.76 -57.37 -11.63
C ARG A 11 -6.12 -58.02 -11.27
N PRO A 12 -7.07 -58.18 -12.24
CA PRO A 12 -7.10 -57.71 -13.64
C PRO A 12 -8.39 -56.92 -14.03
N ALA A 13 -8.34 -56.37 -15.25
CA ALA A 13 -9.41 -55.69 -15.95
C ALA A 13 -10.60 -56.62 -16.31
N ARG A 14 -11.82 -56.08 -16.27
CA ARG A 14 -12.99 -56.64 -16.99
C ARG A 14 -13.47 -55.64 -18.03
N ARG A 15 -13.45 -56.10 -19.29
CA ARG A 15 -14.14 -55.50 -20.43
C ARG A 15 -15.64 -55.73 -20.26
N GLY A 16 -16.42 -54.66 -20.40
CA GLY A 16 -17.85 -54.70 -20.68
C GLY A 16 -18.15 -53.68 -21.78
N HIS A 17 -18.43 -54.17 -22.97
CA HIS A 17 -19.07 -53.40 -24.04
C HIS A 17 -20.56 -53.27 -23.71
N LEU A 18 -21.07 -52.06 -23.57
CA LEU A 18 -22.46 -51.76 -23.84
C LEU A 18 -22.53 -50.44 -24.61
N CYS A 19 -22.94 -50.57 -25.86
CA CYS A 19 -23.28 -49.52 -26.78
C CYS A 19 -24.65 -48.96 -26.36
N GLY A 20 -24.73 -47.65 -26.08
CA GLY A 20 -25.96 -46.95 -25.73
C GLY A 20 -25.82 -45.49 -26.14
N GLY A 21 -26.63 -45.08 -27.12
CA GLY A 21 -26.48 -43.80 -27.83
C GLY A 21 -26.58 -42.58 -26.92
N LEU A 22 -25.58 -41.69 -27.03
CA LEU A 22 -25.70 -40.32 -26.55
C LEU A 22 -26.45 -39.50 -27.61
N ARG A 23 -27.66 -39.06 -27.25
CA ARG A 23 -28.30 -37.92 -27.89
C ARG A 23 -27.41 -36.70 -27.67
N ALA A 24 -27.13 -35.96 -28.74
CA ALA A 24 -26.51 -34.64 -28.66
C ALA A 24 -27.45 -33.70 -27.89
N GLY A 25 -27.19 -33.55 -26.60
CA GLY A 25 -27.74 -32.45 -25.80
C GLY A 25 -26.98 -31.19 -26.15
N SER A 26 -27.69 -30.19 -26.64
CA SER A 26 -27.20 -28.83 -26.83
C SER A 26 -26.61 -28.32 -25.51
N VAL A 27 -25.32 -28.01 -25.52
CA VAL A 27 -24.66 -27.29 -24.44
C VAL A 27 -25.07 -25.84 -24.58
N GLU A 28 -26.16 -25.44 -23.93
CA GLU A 28 -26.44 -24.02 -23.74
C GLU A 28 -25.35 -23.47 -22.83
N ALA A 29 -24.53 -22.58 -23.39
CA ALA A 29 -23.54 -21.83 -22.66
C ALA A 29 -24.26 -20.97 -21.62
N MET A 30 -24.25 -21.44 -20.37
CA MET A 30 -24.68 -20.67 -19.22
C MET A 30 -23.61 -19.59 -19.02
N THR A 31 -23.84 -18.41 -19.59
CA THR A 31 -23.02 -17.23 -19.32
C THR A 31 -23.28 -16.85 -17.87
N ASP A 32 -22.40 -17.32 -16.98
CA ASP A 32 -22.28 -16.85 -15.61
C ASP A 32 -22.03 -15.35 -15.68
N THR A 33 -23.09 -14.57 -15.50
CA THR A 33 -23.01 -13.13 -15.35
C THR A 33 -22.51 -12.89 -13.94
N ALA A 34 -21.20 -13.07 -13.76
CA ALA A 34 -20.52 -12.74 -12.52
C ALA A 34 -20.88 -11.30 -12.18
N THR A 35 -21.58 -11.12 -11.05
CA THR A 35 -21.82 -9.79 -10.48
C THR A 35 -20.45 -9.14 -10.31
N PRO A 36 -20.22 -7.90 -10.78
CA PRO A 36 -18.92 -7.26 -10.61
C PRO A 36 -18.59 -7.24 -9.13
N ALA A 37 -17.54 -7.98 -8.75
CA ALA A 37 -17.08 -8.03 -7.38
C ALA A 37 -16.73 -6.61 -6.93
N ARG A 38 -17.20 -6.20 -5.75
CA ARG A 38 -16.83 -4.91 -5.17
C ARG A 38 -15.29 -4.84 -5.08
N PRO A 39 -14.66 -3.71 -5.48
CA PRO A 39 -13.22 -3.58 -5.39
C PRO A 39 -12.72 -3.90 -3.97
N GLN A 40 -11.60 -4.62 -3.87
CA GLN A 40 -10.92 -4.85 -2.60
C GLN A 40 -10.33 -3.52 -2.10
N THR A 41 -10.69 -3.09 -0.90
CA THR A 41 -10.06 -1.93 -0.27
C THR A 41 -8.72 -2.31 0.36
N VAL A 42 -7.69 -1.49 0.12
CA VAL A 42 -6.37 -1.58 0.76
C VAL A 42 -6.09 -0.26 1.45
N GLY A 43 -5.90 -0.28 2.76
CA GLY A 43 -5.48 0.90 3.51
C GLY A 43 -3.98 1.15 3.29
N PHE A 44 -3.59 2.40 3.07
CA PHE A 44 -2.20 2.79 2.80
C PHE A 44 -1.80 3.98 3.67
N TRP A 45 -0.85 3.79 4.57
CA TRP A 45 -0.36 4.85 5.44
C TRP A 45 0.91 5.48 4.88
N PHE A 46 0.88 6.81 4.70
CA PHE A 46 1.96 7.55 4.08
C PHE A 46 2.40 8.76 4.92
N ASP A 47 3.68 9.09 4.80
CA ASP A 47 4.23 10.40 5.14
C ASP A 47 4.82 10.98 3.83
N PRO A 48 4.45 12.20 3.41
CA PRO A 48 5.01 12.84 2.21
C PRO A 48 6.53 12.93 2.20
N LEU A 49 7.21 12.93 3.36
CA LEU A 49 8.67 12.92 3.40
C LEU A 49 9.26 11.62 2.87
N CYS A 50 8.54 10.50 3.02
CA CYS A 50 9.11 9.18 2.84
C CYS A 50 9.18 8.78 1.36
N PRO A 51 10.38 8.61 0.79
CA PRO A 51 10.51 8.19 -0.61
C PRO A 51 10.02 6.76 -0.84
N TRP A 52 10.06 5.88 0.17
CA TRP A 52 9.56 4.50 0.05
C TRP A 52 8.04 4.43 0.05
N ALA A 53 7.38 5.28 0.86
CA ALA A 53 5.93 5.46 0.81
C ALA A 53 5.50 6.03 -0.54
N TRP A 54 6.27 6.96 -1.12
CA TRP A 54 6.03 7.45 -2.47
C TRP A 54 6.03 6.33 -3.50
N MET A 55 7.10 5.53 -3.55
CA MET A 55 7.22 4.42 -4.50
C MET A 55 6.07 3.41 -4.37
N ALA A 56 5.75 2.97 -3.16
CA ALA A 56 4.67 2.03 -2.93
C ALA A 56 3.29 2.64 -3.24
N SER A 57 3.09 3.94 -3.01
CA SER A 57 1.84 4.61 -3.40
C SER A 57 1.66 4.61 -4.91
N ARG A 58 2.72 4.89 -5.69
CA ARG A 58 2.64 4.89 -7.16
C ARG A 58 2.35 3.50 -7.70
N TRP A 59 2.92 2.47 -7.09
CA TRP A 59 2.57 1.07 -7.38
C TRP A 59 1.09 0.78 -7.13
N MET A 60 0.56 1.16 -5.96
CA MET A 60 -0.86 0.96 -5.66
C MET A 60 -1.78 1.68 -6.66
N LEU A 61 -1.42 2.89 -7.10
CA LEU A 61 -2.16 3.58 -8.18
C LEU A 61 -2.10 2.83 -9.51
N GLU A 62 -0.99 2.18 -9.85
CA GLU A 62 -0.90 1.31 -11.04
C GLU A 62 -1.72 0.02 -10.88
N VAL A 63 -1.79 -0.55 -9.66
CA VAL A 63 -2.62 -1.72 -9.35
C VAL A 63 -4.09 -1.45 -9.62
N GLU A 64 -4.61 -0.31 -9.18
CA GLU A 64 -6.04 0.06 -9.40
C GLU A 64 -6.41 0.13 -10.88
N ARG A 65 -5.44 0.33 -11.78
CA ARG A 65 -5.67 0.37 -13.23
C ARG A 65 -5.84 -1.02 -13.84
N VAL A 66 -5.33 -2.06 -13.17
CA VAL A 66 -5.27 -3.43 -13.70
C VAL A 66 -5.91 -4.48 -12.80
N ARG A 67 -6.40 -4.11 -11.62
CA ARG A 67 -7.11 -4.97 -10.66
C ARG A 67 -8.31 -4.23 -10.07
N PRO A 68 -9.39 -4.95 -9.67
CA PRO A 68 -10.51 -4.37 -8.94
C PRO A 68 -10.11 -4.09 -7.48
N VAL A 69 -9.26 -3.09 -7.29
CA VAL A 69 -8.72 -2.66 -5.99
C VAL A 69 -8.98 -1.17 -5.83
N HIS A 70 -9.17 -0.73 -4.60
CA HIS A 70 -9.22 0.68 -4.24
C HIS A 70 -8.27 0.93 -3.06
N THR A 71 -7.38 1.91 -3.21
CA THR A 71 -6.45 2.30 -2.14
C THR A 71 -7.01 3.49 -1.38
N GLU A 72 -7.28 3.27 -0.10
CA GLU A 72 -7.65 4.32 0.85
C GLU A 72 -6.37 4.85 1.51
N PHE A 73 -6.14 6.16 1.38
CA PHE A 73 -4.92 6.79 1.87
C PHE A 73 -5.15 7.36 3.27
N HIS A 74 -4.18 7.10 4.15
CA HIS A 74 -4.18 7.60 5.52
C HIS A 74 -2.83 8.24 5.83
N VAL A 75 -2.85 9.26 6.68
CA VAL A 75 -1.61 9.94 7.05
C VAL A 75 -0.95 9.18 8.20
N MET A 76 0.34 8.91 8.08
CA MET A 76 1.23 8.62 9.20
C MET A 76 2.35 9.65 9.25
N SER A 77 3.12 9.67 10.33
CA SER A 77 4.23 10.61 10.51
C SER A 77 5.51 9.90 10.92
N LEU A 78 6.58 10.09 10.15
CA LEU A 78 7.94 9.72 10.50
C LEU A 78 8.44 10.52 11.70
N SER A 79 8.02 11.78 11.84
CA SER A 79 8.34 12.59 13.00
C SER A 79 7.77 11.95 14.27
N VAL A 80 6.49 11.59 14.29
CA VAL A 80 5.87 10.83 15.40
C VAL A 80 6.58 9.49 15.63
N LEU A 81 6.91 8.75 14.56
CA LEU A 81 7.60 7.46 14.67
C LEU A 81 8.94 7.55 15.40
N ASN A 82 9.65 8.66 15.20
CA ASN A 82 10.98 8.88 15.72
C ASN A 82 11.04 9.77 16.98
N GLU A 83 9.89 10.17 17.53
CA GLU A 83 9.87 10.97 18.76
C GLU A 83 10.58 10.26 19.92
N GLY A 84 11.44 11.01 20.62
CA GLY A 84 12.19 10.51 21.78
C GLY A 84 13.32 9.53 21.45
N ARG A 85 13.59 9.26 20.16
CA ARG A 85 14.76 8.47 19.74
C ARG A 85 16.02 9.35 19.73
N ASP A 86 17.16 8.73 19.97
CA ASP A 86 18.46 9.36 19.80
C ASP A 86 18.85 9.30 18.31
N LEU A 87 18.79 10.44 17.62
CA LEU A 87 18.99 10.56 16.19
C LEU A 87 20.23 11.41 15.90
N ASP A 88 20.89 11.12 14.79
CA ASP A 88 21.91 12.02 14.25
C ASP A 88 21.30 13.42 13.96
N PRO A 89 22.05 14.52 14.18
CA PRO A 89 21.52 15.88 14.03
C PRO A 89 20.87 16.18 12.68
N ASP A 90 21.41 15.66 11.58
CA ASP A 90 20.84 15.91 10.25
C ASP A 90 19.48 15.23 10.09
N TYR A 91 19.34 14.03 10.66
CA TYR A 91 18.09 13.29 10.64
C TYR A 91 17.06 13.89 11.61
N GLN A 92 17.47 14.35 12.79
CA GLN A 92 16.60 15.11 13.69
C GLN A 92 16.04 16.35 12.99
N ALA A 93 16.90 17.11 12.28
CA ALA A 93 16.46 18.29 11.55
C ALA A 93 15.47 17.95 10.41
N GLU A 94 15.59 16.78 9.78
CA GLU A 94 14.59 16.27 8.83
C GLU A 94 13.26 15.96 9.52
N MET A 95 13.29 15.30 10.69
CA MET A 95 12.08 14.99 11.47
C MET A 95 11.38 16.25 11.99
N ASP A 96 12.12 17.30 12.37
CA ASP A 96 11.55 18.57 12.79
C ASP A 96 10.81 19.28 11.64
N ARG A 97 11.33 19.18 10.40
CA ARG A 97 10.66 19.70 9.19
C ARG A 97 9.50 18.82 8.72
N GLY A 98 9.47 17.56 9.12
CA GLY A 98 8.51 16.57 8.65
C GLY A 98 7.06 16.81 9.02
N TRP A 99 6.82 17.57 10.08
CA TRP A 99 5.47 17.88 10.57
C TRP A 99 4.61 18.64 9.55
N ILE A 100 5.20 19.55 8.77
CA ILE A 100 4.42 20.49 7.94
C ILE A 100 3.63 19.74 6.86
N GLY A 101 4.23 18.79 6.15
CA GLY A 101 3.56 18.04 5.09
C GLY A 101 2.42 17.15 5.60
N VAL A 102 2.66 16.43 6.71
CA VAL A 102 1.66 15.52 7.30
C VAL A 102 0.50 16.29 7.98
N ARG A 103 0.78 17.42 8.63
CA ARG A 103 -0.25 18.29 9.20
C ARG A 103 -1.13 18.88 8.10
N ALA A 104 -0.54 19.35 7.01
CA ALA A 104 -1.30 19.84 5.86
C ALA A 104 -2.17 18.74 5.25
N ALA A 105 -1.67 17.50 5.17
CA ALA A 105 -2.45 16.36 4.68
C ALA A 105 -3.69 16.09 5.56
N ILE A 106 -3.54 16.08 6.91
CA ILE A 106 -4.69 15.97 7.83
C ILE A 106 -5.66 17.15 7.64
N GLY A 107 -5.16 18.38 7.48
CA GLY A 107 -5.99 19.55 7.23
C GLY A 107 -6.82 19.43 5.94
N VAL A 108 -6.20 18.91 4.87
CA VAL A 108 -6.90 18.63 3.60
C VAL A 108 -7.95 17.55 3.77
N GLU A 109 -7.62 16.44 4.45
CA GLU A 109 -8.56 15.35 4.70
C GLU A 109 -9.78 15.82 5.49
N GLN A 110 -9.59 16.58 6.58
CA GLN A 110 -10.69 17.06 7.40
C GLN A 110 -11.60 18.07 6.67
N ALA A 111 -11.02 18.90 5.80
CA ALA A 111 -11.76 19.94 5.08
C ALA A 111 -12.45 19.42 3.80
N TYR A 112 -11.83 18.45 3.11
CA TYR A 112 -12.21 18.06 1.75
C TYR A 112 -12.33 16.55 1.52
N GLY A 113 -11.99 15.71 2.50
CA GLY A 113 -12.16 14.27 2.46
C GLY A 113 -11.06 13.50 1.72
N GLN A 114 -11.31 12.20 1.54
CA GLN A 114 -10.34 11.20 1.08
C GLN A 114 -9.81 11.44 -0.36
N ASP A 115 -10.67 11.85 -1.29
CA ASP A 115 -10.25 12.11 -2.67
C ASP A 115 -9.28 13.30 -2.75
N ALA A 116 -9.54 14.35 -1.96
CA ALA A 116 -8.65 15.50 -1.87
C ALA A 116 -7.32 15.17 -1.19
N LEU A 117 -7.33 14.34 -0.13
CA LEU A 117 -6.11 13.83 0.49
C LEU A 117 -5.24 13.08 -0.52
N ARG A 118 -5.85 12.19 -1.29
CA ARG A 118 -5.18 11.40 -2.33
C ARG A 118 -4.57 12.29 -3.43
N ALA A 119 -5.32 13.29 -3.90
CA ALA A 119 -4.84 14.25 -4.88
C ALA A 119 -3.69 15.10 -4.31
N PHE A 120 -3.85 15.61 -3.09
CA PHE A 120 -2.86 16.42 -2.38
C PHE A 120 -1.56 15.66 -2.14
N TYR A 121 -1.62 14.41 -1.69
CA TYR A 121 -0.43 13.59 -1.55
C TYR A 121 0.29 13.36 -2.89
N THR A 122 -0.48 13.14 -3.96
CA THR A 122 0.11 13.00 -5.31
C THR A 122 0.85 14.27 -5.74
N GLU A 123 0.25 15.44 -5.55
CA GLU A 123 0.88 16.72 -5.92
C GLU A 123 2.11 17.02 -5.04
N LEU A 124 1.96 16.94 -3.72
CA LEU A 124 3.05 17.22 -2.78
C LEU A 124 4.21 16.23 -2.93
N GLY A 125 3.92 14.94 -3.06
CA GLY A 125 4.94 13.91 -3.28
C GLY A 125 5.66 14.08 -4.63
N THR A 126 4.97 14.55 -5.67
CA THR A 126 5.61 14.89 -6.96
C THR A 126 6.62 16.03 -6.79
N ARG A 127 6.30 17.03 -5.97
CA ARG A 127 7.24 18.12 -5.66
C ARG A 127 8.44 17.62 -4.87
N TYR A 128 8.21 16.84 -3.82
CA TYR A 128 9.28 16.38 -2.93
C TYR A 128 10.21 15.34 -3.55
N HIS A 129 9.72 14.45 -4.42
CA HIS A 129 10.48 13.30 -4.88
C HIS A 129 11.05 13.47 -6.29
N PRO A 130 10.28 13.42 -7.39
CA PRO A 130 10.84 13.59 -8.72
C PRO A 130 11.32 15.02 -9.02
N ARG A 131 10.69 16.06 -8.45
CA ARG A 131 11.14 17.46 -8.67
C ARG A 131 12.22 17.92 -7.69
N GLY A 132 12.38 17.24 -6.56
CA GLY A 132 13.39 17.59 -5.55
C GLY A 132 13.17 18.94 -4.85
N GLU A 133 11.94 19.44 -4.79
CA GLU A 133 11.59 20.64 -4.03
C GLU A 133 11.80 20.41 -2.52
N THR A 134 12.08 21.48 -1.78
CA THR A 134 12.45 21.41 -0.36
C THR A 134 11.33 20.82 0.50
N LYS A 135 11.61 19.64 1.08
CA LYS A 135 10.72 18.96 2.01
C LYS A 135 10.50 19.78 3.29
N GLY A 136 9.25 19.87 3.73
CA GLY A 136 8.86 20.65 4.90
C GLY A 136 8.89 22.17 4.70
N ASP A 137 9.12 22.67 3.49
CA ASP A 137 8.93 24.10 3.22
C ASP A 137 7.43 24.43 3.06
N ILE A 138 6.94 25.36 3.87
CA ILE A 138 5.57 25.88 3.81
C ILE A 138 5.19 26.39 2.42
N ARG A 139 6.14 26.96 1.67
CA ARG A 139 5.88 27.50 0.33
C ARG A 139 5.55 26.38 -0.65
N VAL A 140 6.28 25.26 -0.58
CA VAL A 140 6.02 24.08 -1.42
C VAL A 140 4.65 23.46 -1.11
N VAL A 141 4.28 23.40 0.17
CA VAL A 141 2.94 22.96 0.58
C VAL A 141 1.85 23.90 0.09
N ARG A 142 2.05 25.22 0.20
CA ARG A 142 1.11 26.23 -0.29
C ARG A 142 0.90 26.12 -1.80
N ASP A 143 1.97 25.92 -2.56
CA ASP A 143 1.92 25.76 -4.01
C ASP A 143 1.21 24.46 -4.42
N ALA A 144 1.38 23.38 -3.65
CA ALA A 144 0.65 22.12 -3.86
C ALA A 144 -0.87 22.27 -3.61
N LEU A 145 -1.25 23.00 -2.56
CA LEU A 145 -2.66 23.32 -2.29
C LEU A 145 -3.25 24.17 -3.42
N ALA A 146 -2.53 25.22 -3.85
CA ALA A 146 -2.98 26.10 -4.92
C ALA A 146 -3.15 25.38 -6.26
N ALA A 147 -2.27 24.42 -6.59
CA ALA A 147 -2.37 23.63 -7.81
C ALA A 147 -3.63 22.75 -7.88
N LEU A 148 -4.29 22.51 -6.74
CA LEU A 148 -5.51 21.72 -6.61
C LEU A 148 -6.73 22.58 -6.27
N ASP A 149 -6.62 23.91 -6.37
CA ASP A 149 -7.67 24.87 -5.98
C ASP A 149 -8.17 24.69 -4.53
N LEU A 150 -7.29 24.24 -3.62
CA LEU A 150 -7.59 24.05 -2.19
C LEU A 150 -7.26 25.31 -1.37
N ASP A 151 -7.81 25.42 -0.16
CA ASP A 151 -7.52 26.52 0.76
C ASP A 151 -6.03 26.55 1.14
N THR A 152 -5.31 27.51 0.56
CA THR A 152 -3.88 27.73 0.82
C THR A 152 -3.56 28.08 2.28
N SER A 153 -4.54 28.55 3.07
CA SER A 153 -4.38 28.84 4.50
C SER A 153 -4.04 27.60 5.35
N ILE A 154 -4.28 26.40 4.80
CA ILE A 154 -3.86 25.13 5.40
C ILE A 154 -2.34 25.09 5.59
N ALA A 155 -1.55 25.70 4.69
CA ALA A 155 -0.10 25.73 4.81
C ALA A 155 0.37 26.46 6.08
N GLU A 156 -0.24 27.61 6.40
CA GLU A 156 0.06 28.34 7.64
C GLU A 156 -0.37 27.55 8.87
N LYS A 157 -1.58 26.98 8.87
CA LYS A 157 -2.07 26.15 9.98
C LYS A 157 -1.17 24.93 10.24
N ALA A 158 -0.57 24.36 9.19
CA ALA A 158 0.35 23.23 9.30
C ALA A 158 1.67 23.55 10.04
N THR A 159 1.96 24.83 10.28
CA THR A 159 3.08 25.25 11.15
C THR A 159 2.74 25.25 12.64
N THR A 160 1.48 25.00 12.98
CA THR A 160 0.98 24.86 14.35
C THR A 160 0.68 23.41 14.69
N ASP A 161 0.20 23.15 15.91
CA ASP A 161 -0.16 21.83 16.44
C ASP A 161 -1.65 21.49 16.31
N ILE A 162 -2.45 22.32 15.63
CA ILE A 162 -3.92 22.20 15.56
C ILE A 162 -4.43 20.83 15.10
N TRP A 163 -3.61 20.07 14.36
CA TRP A 163 -3.96 18.75 13.84
C TRP A 163 -3.17 17.59 14.46
N ASP A 164 -2.36 17.84 15.50
CA ASP A 164 -1.45 16.83 16.06
C ASP A 164 -2.20 15.64 16.66
N GLU A 165 -3.33 15.88 17.35
CA GLU A 165 -4.14 14.80 17.92
C GLU A 165 -4.67 13.86 16.83
N ALA A 166 -5.26 14.44 15.77
CA ALA A 166 -5.78 13.66 14.63
C ALA A 166 -4.67 12.94 13.86
N LEU A 167 -3.52 13.60 13.68
CA LEU A 167 -2.34 12.99 13.07
C LEU A 167 -1.84 11.78 13.86
N ARG A 168 -1.73 11.91 15.18
CA ARG A 168 -1.30 10.81 16.07
C ARG A 168 -2.31 9.66 16.06
N ALA A 169 -3.60 9.97 16.09
CA ALA A 169 -4.64 8.93 15.98
C ALA A 169 -4.52 8.15 14.66
N SER A 170 -4.36 8.85 13.54
CA SER A 170 -4.15 8.22 12.22
C SER A 170 -2.85 7.41 12.17
N HIS A 171 -1.76 7.96 12.71
CA HIS A 171 -0.47 7.26 12.81
C HIS A 171 -0.62 5.93 13.56
N HIS A 172 -1.19 5.94 14.76
CA HIS A 172 -1.32 4.75 15.60
C HIS A 172 -2.24 3.70 14.98
N ALA A 173 -3.34 4.13 14.33
CA ALA A 173 -4.22 3.21 13.61
C ALA A 173 -3.48 2.42 12.52
N GLY A 174 -2.52 3.05 11.84
CA GLY A 174 -1.71 2.40 10.80
C GLY A 174 -0.54 1.58 11.34
N MET A 175 0.21 2.17 12.27
CA MET A 175 1.54 1.70 12.68
C MET A 175 1.52 0.69 13.84
N ASP A 176 0.62 0.85 14.83
CA ASP A 176 0.61 -0.04 15.99
C ASP A 176 0.39 -1.53 15.61
N PRO A 177 -0.47 -1.87 14.61
CA PRO A 177 -0.68 -3.27 14.24
C PRO A 177 0.50 -3.95 13.52
N VAL A 178 1.47 -3.19 12.99
CA VAL A 178 2.67 -3.74 12.33
C VAL A 178 3.86 -3.84 13.30
N GLY A 179 3.77 -3.22 14.48
CA GLY A 179 4.81 -3.16 15.49
C GLY A 179 5.74 -1.95 15.36
N THR A 180 6.61 -1.75 16.35
CA THR A 180 7.41 -0.52 16.51
C THR A 180 8.78 -0.53 15.83
N ASP A 181 9.21 -1.70 15.35
CA ASP A 181 10.55 -1.92 14.80
C ASP A 181 10.64 -1.70 13.28
N VAL A 182 9.57 -1.18 12.68
CA VAL A 182 9.46 -0.98 11.23
C VAL A 182 9.26 0.49 10.85
N GLY A 183 9.54 0.81 9.59
CA GLY A 183 9.30 2.13 9.00
C GLY A 183 8.10 2.11 8.03
N THR A 184 8.16 2.95 7.00
CA THR A 184 7.17 2.98 5.90
C THR A 184 7.74 2.40 4.61
N PRO A 185 6.88 1.95 3.66
CA PRO A 185 5.41 2.00 3.63
C PRO A 185 4.73 1.00 4.57
N VAL A 186 3.49 1.30 4.95
CA VAL A 186 2.59 0.36 5.65
C VAL A 186 1.29 0.23 4.88
N ILE A 187 0.88 -1.00 4.60
CA ILE A 187 -0.41 -1.33 3.98
C ILE A 187 -1.24 -2.23 4.86
N HIS A 188 -2.55 -2.03 4.85
CA HIS A 188 -3.51 -2.92 5.47
C HIS A 188 -4.26 -3.67 4.37
N ILE A 189 -4.05 -4.99 4.31
CA ILE A 189 -4.58 -5.87 3.27
C ILE A 189 -5.02 -7.19 3.90
N ASN A 190 -6.19 -7.70 3.52
CA ASN A 190 -6.74 -8.95 4.06
C ASN A 190 -6.80 -8.98 5.61
N GLY A 191 -7.08 -7.82 6.23
CA GLY A 191 -7.13 -7.67 7.70
C GLY A 191 -5.76 -7.67 8.39
N LYS A 192 -4.65 -7.62 7.64
CA LYS A 192 -3.28 -7.63 8.17
C LYS A 192 -2.57 -6.33 7.84
N ALA A 193 -1.89 -5.76 8.82
CA ALA A 193 -0.98 -4.65 8.62
C ALA A 193 0.42 -5.19 8.27
N MET A 194 0.98 -4.70 7.17
CA MET A 194 2.23 -5.17 6.62
C MET A 194 3.18 -4.00 6.42
N PHE A 195 4.43 -4.17 6.87
CA PHE A 195 5.52 -3.30 6.44
C PHE A 195 5.91 -3.69 5.01
N GLY A 196 5.90 -2.71 4.11
CA GLY A 196 6.17 -2.92 2.70
C GLY A 196 4.91 -2.99 1.82
N PRO A 197 5.07 -3.41 0.55
CA PRO A 197 6.33 -3.83 -0.05
C PRO A 197 7.27 -2.63 -0.28
N VAL A 198 8.53 -2.80 0.08
CA VAL A 198 9.61 -1.83 -0.20
C VAL A 198 10.12 -2.10 -1.62
N ILE A 199 9.80 -1.20 -2.55
CA ILE A 199 10.02 -1.38 -4.00
C ILE A 199 10.75 -0.20 -4.63
N SER A 200 11.55 -0.46 -5.66
CA SER A 200 12.24 0.54 -6.48
C SER A 200 12.74 -0.08 -7.80
N PRO A 201 12.42 0.48 -8.98
CA PRO A 201 11.36 1.46 -9.20
C PRO A 201 9.97 0.87 -8.90
N ALA A 202 8.92 1.69 -8.98
CA ALA A 202 7.55 1.22 -8.83
C ALA A 202 7.14 0.50 -10.12
N PRO A 203 6.67 -0.76 -10.07
CA PRO A 203 6.24 -1.47 -11.28
C PRO A 203 4.99 -0.81 -11.89
N ARG A 204 4.83 -0.97 -13.20
CA ARG A 204 3.75 -0.36 -13.99
C ARG A 204 2.89 -1.41 -14.68
N GLY A 205 1.65 -1.05 -15.02
CA GLY A 205 0.71 -1.88 -15.75
C GLY A 205 0.56 -3.28 -15.14
N GLU A 206 0.58 -4.32 -15.98
CA GLU A 206 0.36 -5.69 -15.53
C GLU A 206 1.45 -6.22 -14.57
N GLU A 207 2.65 -5.64 -14.57
CA GLU A 207 3.66 -6.00 -13.57
C GLU A 207 3.26 -5.54 -12.16
N ALA A 208 2.65 -4.37 -12.04
CA ALA A 208 2.09 -3.88 -10.77
C ALA A 208 1.01 -4.83 -10.24
N GLY A 209 0.11 -5.26 -11.14
CA GLY A 209 -0.94 -6.23 -10.84
C GLY A 209 -0.39 -7.58 -10.37
N ARG A 210 0.59 -8.15 -11.08
CA ARG A 210 1.20 -9.43 -10.67
C ARG A 210 1.88 -9.37 -9.31
N LEU A 211 2.57 -8.27 -8.99
CA LEU A 211 3.16 -8.08 -7.67
C LEU A 211 2.07 -8.03 -6.60
N PHE A 212 0.98 -7.31 -6.86
CA PHE A 212 -0.17 -7.24 -5.95
C PHE A 212 -0.82 -8.59 -5.72
N ASP A 213 -1.03 -9.38 -6.76
CA ASP A 213 -1.59 -10.73 -6.63
C ASP A 213 -0.73 -11.59 -5.70
N GLY A 214 0.59 -11.52 -5.84
CA GLY A 214 1.53 -12.22 -4.94
C GLY A 214 1.44 -11.74 -3.49
N VAL A 215 1.42 -10.43 -3.25
CA VAL A 215 1.26 -9.85 -1.91
C VAL A 215 -0.09 -10.24 -1.29
N SER A 216 -1.17 -10.18 -2.07
CA SER A 216 -2.51 -10.57 -1.61
C SER A 216 -2.58 -12.05 -1.23
N LEU A 217 -2.00 -12.94 -2.06
CA LEU A 217 -1.94 -14.38 -1.75
C LEU A 217 -1.14 -14.68 -0.49
N MET A 218 0.01 -14.03 -0.31
CA MET A 218 0.83 -14.21 0.89
C MET A 218 0.10 -13.73 2.14
N THR A 219 -0.53 -12.56 2.07
CA THR A 219 -1.27 -11.97 3.19
C THR A 219 -2.62 -12.65 3.44
N ALA A 220 -3.14 -13.47 2.54
CA ALA A 220 -4.31 -14.31 2.81
C ALA A 220 -4.00 -15.48 3.77
N TYR A 221 -2.73 -15.89 3.91
CA TYR A 221 -2.32 -16.96 4.82
C TYR A 221 -1.99 -16.43 6.22
N ASP A 222 -2.64 -16.95 7.27
CA ASP A 222 -2.50 -16.43 8.65
C ASP A 222 -1.14 -16.69 9.27
N GLY A 223 -0.44 -17.73 8.82
CA GLY A 223 0.91 -18.04 9.30
C GLY A 223 2.03 -17.31 8.56
N PHE A 224 1.73 -16.37 7.65
CA PHE A 224 2.74 -15.59 6.95
C PHE A 224 3.12 -14.34 7.76
N PHE A 225 4.41 -14.18 8.07
CA PHE A 225 4.91 -13.05 8.89
C PHE A 225 5.95 -12.20 8.17
N GLU A 226 6.90 -12.81 7.44
CA GLU A 226 7.97 -12.04 6.80
C GLU A 226 8.47 -12.71 5.52
N LEU A 227 8.76 -11.89 4.50
CA LEU A 227 9.60 -12.23 3.37
C LEU A 227 10.54 -11.05 3.11
N LYS A 228 11.84 -11.31 3.12
CA LYS A 228 12.84 -10.25 2.98
C LYS A 228 14.02 -10.70 2.14
N ARG A 229 14.54 -9.76 1.34
CA ARG A 229 15.88 -9.81 0.74
C ARG A 229 16.64 -8.54 1.07
N THR A 230 17.97 -8.60 1.06
CA THR A 230 18.81 -7.42 1.26
C THR A 230 18.51 -6.38 0.19
N ARG A 231 18.22 -5.15 0.61
CA ARG A 231 18.06 -4.01 -0.29
C ARG A 231 19.42 -3.58 -0.83
N THR A 232 19.56 -3.56 -2.15
CA THR A 232 20.82 -3.21 -2.85
C THR A 232 20.72 -1.94 -3.69
N ILE A 233 19.55 -1.31 -3.75
CA ILE A 233 19.27 -0.09 -4.52
C ILE A 233 18.44 0.90 -3.68
N GLY A 234 18.64 2.19 -3.91
CA GLY A 234 17.83 3.26 -3.34
C GLY A 234 16.51 3.49 -4.10
N PRO A 235 15.69 4.46 -3.69
CA PRO A 235 14.51 4.90 -4.46
C PRO A 235 14.95 5.45 -5.82
N VAL A 236 14.24 5.05 -6.88
CA VAL A 236 14.43 5.54 -8.24
C VAL A 236 13.12 6.21 -8.64
N PHE A 237 13.13 7.53 -8.76
CA PHE A 237 11.98 8.32 -9.19
C PHE A 237 11.96 8.41 -10.72
N GLU A 238 10.75 8.40 -11.27
CA GLU A 238 10.48 8.67 -12.69
C GLU A 238 9.80 10.04 -12.83
#